data_AF-A0A261FLD4-F1
#
_entry.id   AF-A0A261FLD4-F1
#
_cell.length_a   1.000
_cell.length_b   1.000
_cell.length_c   1.000
_cell.angle_alpha   90.00
_cell.angle_beta   90.00
_cell.angle_gamma   90.00
#
_symmetry.space_group_name_H-M   'P 1'
#
loop_
_entity.id
_entity.type
_entity.pdbx_description
1 polymer ?
#
loop_
_entity_poly.entity_id
_entity_poly.type
_entity_poly.pdbx_seq_one_letter_code
_entity_poly.pdbx_strand_id
1 'polypeptide(L)'
;MTLFIDKTNRVADLRIVDEDNGVDWSIDFFDVGALEHRYVETALDDAYVVDDIDYLIDQANDMIQGLGDFLENGPSENNRLEVEDIDNGDARIDPADASDPSNVPTDDTGPTR
;
A
#
# COMPACT_ATOMS: atom_id res chain seq x y z
N MET A 1 -8.05 3.24 -1.72
CA MET A 1 -7.15 2.08 -1.86
C MET A 1 -5.76 2.64 -1.95
N THR A 2 -4.93 2.23 -1.02
CA THR A 2 -3.56 2.70 -0.86
C THR A 2 -2.73 1.48 -0.53
N LEU A 3 -2.04 0.97 -1.55
CA LEU A 3 -1.26 -0.24 -1.46
C LEU A 3 0.11 0.07 -0.89
N PHE A 4 0.56 -0.78 0.03
CA PHE A 4 1.89 -0.73 0.62
C PHE A 4 2.61 -2.03 0.38
N ILE A 5 3.92 -1.95 0.17
CA ILE A 5 4.81 -3.10 0.09
C ILE A 5 5.99 -2.92 1.04
N ASP A 6 6.24 -3.91 1.88
CA ASP A 6 7.37 -3.87 2.81
C ASP A 6 8.62 -4.61 2.31
N LYS A 7 9.70 -4.57 3.11
CA LYS A 7 10.97 -5.25 2.81
C LYS A 7 10.89 -6.77 2.78
N THR A 8 9.82 -7.35 3.31
CA THR A 8 9.54 -8.79 3.24
C THR A 8 8.70 -9.16 2.00
N ASN A 9 8.39 -8.18 1.14
CA ASN A 9 7.48 -8.27 0.00
C ASN A 9 6.03 -8.60 0.39
N ARG A 10 5.62 -8.33 1.63
CA ARG A 10 4.19 -8.34 1.98
C ARG A 10 3.53 -7.15 1.32
N VAL A 11 2.33 -7.35 0.79
CA VAL A 11 1.52 -6.30 0.14
C VAL A 11 0.17 -6.22 0.82
N ALA A 12 -0.23 -5.01 1.22
CA ALA A 12 -1.53 -4.78 1.83
C ALA A 12 -2.16 -3.46 1.36
N ASP A 13 -3.48 -3.44 1.20
CA ASP A 13 -4.27 -2.21 1.10
C ASP A 13 -4.61 -1.72 2.52
N LEU A 14 -4.19 -0.51 2.84
CA LEU A 14 -4.51 0.15 4.11
C LEU A 14 -5.39 1.37 3.81
N ARG A 15 -6.58 1.39 4.42
CA ARG A 15 -7.52 2.51 4.31
C ARG A 15 -7.88 3.02 5.69
N ILE A 16 -7.84 4.33 5.85
CA ILE A 16 -8.32 5.01 7.06
C ILE A 16 -9.59 5.71 6.66
N VAL A 17 -10.72 5.13 7.06
CA VAL A 17 -12.04 5.54 6.61
C VAL A 17 -12.73 6.32 7.72
N ASP A 18 -13.10 7.56 7.42
CA ASP A 18 -14.00 8.35 8.25
C ASP A 18 -15.41 7.75 8.16
N GLU A 19 -15.96 7.31 9.28
CA GLU A 19 -17.27 6.64 9.35
C GLU A 19 -18.45 7.59 9.09
N ASP A 20 -18.27 8.91 9.25
CA ASP A 20 -19.33 9.89 9.04
C ASP A 20 -19.59 10.13 7.55
N ASN A 21 -18.54 10.09 6.72
CA ASN A 21 -18.61 10.48 5.32
C ASN A 21 -18.04 9.44 4.34
N GLY A 22 -17.40 8.37 4.84
CA GLY A 22 -16.81 7.29 4.05
C GLY A 22 -15.53 7.67 3.31
N VAL A 23 -14.92 8.83 3.62
CA VAL A 23 -13.72 9.31 2.96
C VAL A 23 -12.50 8.53 3.47
N ASP A 24 -11.70 8.05 2.52
CA ASP A 24 -10.39 7.45 2.76
C ASP A 24 -9.32 8.54 2.74
N TRP A 25 -8.57 8.67 3.83
CA TRP A 25 -7.52 9.69 3.98
C TRP A 25 -6.16 9.07 4.34
N SER A 26 -6.00 7.77 4.13
CA SER A 26 -4.72 7.05 4.30
C SER A 26 -3.56 7.73 3.55
N ILE A 27 -3.79 8.25 2.35
CA ILE A 27 -2.81 8.99 1.53
C ILE A 27 -2.22 10.18 2.31
N ASP A 28 -3.08 10.98 2.94
CA ASP A 28 -2.68 12.17 3.69
C ASP A 28 -2.05 11.77 5.03
N PHE A 29 -2.58 10.74 5.70
CA PHE A 29 -2.06 10.28 6.99
C PHE A 29 -0.64 9.73 6.89
N PHE A 30 -0.39 8.89 5.90
CA PHE A 30 0.90 8.22 5.71
C PHE A 30 1.91 9.05 4.91
N ASP A 31 1.54 10.27 4.50
CA ASP A 31 2.38 11.18 3.70
C ASP A 31 3.02 10.47 2.48
N VAL A 32 2.21 9.70 1.75
CA VAL A 32 2.71 8.78 0.70
C VAL A 32 3.36 9.52 -0.48
N GLY A 33 3.13 10.84 -0.60
CA GLY A 33 3.72 11.68 -1.64
C GLY A 33 5.25 11.76 -1.58
N ALA A 34 5.86 11.39 -0.45
CA ALA A 34 7.32 11.32 -0.29
C ALA A 34 7.92 9.92 -0.50
N LEU A 35 7.09 8.89 -0.71
CA LEU A 35 7.51 7.50 -0.79
C LEU A 35 7.84 7.06 -2.22
N GLU A 36 8.78 6.13 -2.35
CA GLU A 36 8.98 5.37 -3.60
C GLU A 36 7.78 4.46 -3.83
N HIS A 37 7.38 4.24 -5.07
CA HIS A 37 6.37 3.25 -5.44
C HIS A 37 6.91 2.24 -6.44
N ARG A 38 6.33 1.03 -6.45
CA ARG A 38 6.66 -0.04 -7.39
C ARG A 38 5.41 -0.78 -7.83
N TYR A 39 5.42 -1.22 -9.08
CA TYR A 39 4.35 -2.07 -9.60
C TYR A 39 4.37 -3.45 -8.94
N VAL A 40 3.20 -3.89 -8.48
CA VAL A 40 2.98 -5.20 -7.87
C VAL A 40 2.07 -6.03 -8.78
N GLU A 41 2.58 -7.12 -9.32
CA GLU A 41 1.83 -7.98 -10.25
C GLU A 41 0.56 -8.58 -9.62
N THR A 42 0.63 -8.95 -8.34
CA THR A 42 -0.51 -9.59 -7.63
C THR A 42 -1.64 -8.61 -7.34
N ALA A 43 -1.32 -7.33 -7.13
CA ALA A 43 -2.29 -6.26 -6.96
C ALA A 43 -2.72 -5.61 -8.29
N LEU A 44 -1.96 -5.84 -9.37
CA LEU A 44 -2.11 -5.19 -10.67
C LEU A 44 -2.04 -3.66 -10.61
N ASP A 45 -1.29 -3.11 -9.64
CA ASP A 45 -1.23 -1.68 -9.35
C ASP A 45 0.09 -1.31 -8.64
N ASP A 46 0.36 -0.01 -8.48
CA ASP A 46 1.53 0.51 -7.78
C ASP A 46 1.34 0.51 -6.26
N ALA A 47 2.33 -0.02 -5.53
CA ALA A 47 2.38 -0.02 -4.08
C ALA A 47 3.51 0.87 -3.57
N TYR A 48 3.26 1.62 -2.50
CA TYR A 48 4.25 2.44 -1.82
C TYR A 48 5.21 1.58 -1.01
N VAL A 49 6.51 1.77 -1.23
CA VAL A 49 7.58 1.04 -0.57
C VAL A 49 7.77 1.59 0.84
N VAL A 50 7.64 0.71 1.82
CA VAL A 50 7.78 1.03 3.24
C VAL A 50 8.70 0.04 3.94
N ASP A 51 9.12 0.40 5.15
CA ASP A 51 10.03 -0.44 5.92
C ASP A 51 9.32 -1.66 6.53
N ASP A 52 8.13 -1.44 7.09
CA ASP A 52 7.32 -2.42 7.78
C ASP A 52 5.83 -2.00 7.72
N ILE A 53 4.97 -2.86 7.19
CA ILE A 53 3.53 -2.59 7.13
C ILE A 53 2.90 -2.62 8.52
N ASP A 54 3.39 -3.47 9.43
CA ASP A 54 2.84 -3.57 10.78
C ASP A 54 3.05 -2.27 11.57
N TYR A 55 4.14 -1.54 11.29
CA TYR A 55 4.37 -0.21 11.86
C TYR A 55 3.29 0.81 11.42
N LEU A 56 2.86 0.79 10.16
CA LEU A 56 1.79 1.67 9.66
C LEU A 56 0.43 1.34 10.31
N ILE A 57 0.16 0.04 10.47
CA ILE A 57 -1.04 -0.46 11.16
C ILE A 57 -1.05 0.00 12.61
N ASP A 58 0.06 -0.14 13.33
CA ASP A 58 0.21 0.32 14.71
C ASP A 58 0.03 1.83 14.81
N GLN A 59 0.67 2.60 13.92
CA GLN A 59 0.56 4.05 13.89
C GLN A 59 -0.87 4.54 13.65
N ALA A 60 -1.61 3.92 12.73
CA ALA A 60 -3.01 4.24 12.47
C ALA A 60 -3.91 3.87 13.66
N ASN A 61 -3.66 2.73 14.32
CA ASN A 61 -4.39 2.33 15.52
C ASN A 61 -4.13 3.25 16.71
N ASP A 62 -2.89 3.72 16.88
CA ASP A 62 -2.53 4.69 17.90
C ASP A 62 -3.27 6.00 17.70
N MET A 63 -3.39 6.47 16.47
CA MET A 63 -4.19 7.66 16.15
C MET A 63 -5.68 7.46 16.47
N ILE A 64 -6.27 6.33 16.09
CA ILE A 64 -7.69 6.05 16.37
C ILE A 64 -7.94 6.02 17.88
N GLN A 65 -7.03 5.43 18.66
CA GLN A 65 -7.15 5.29 20.10
C GLN A 65 -6.62 6.50 20.90
N GLY A 66 -5.97 7.46 20.23
CA GLY A 66 -5.33 8.61 20.89
C GLY A 66 -4.16 8.20 21.77
N LEU A 67 -3.38 7.21 21.34
CA LEU A 67 -2.20 6.68 22.01
C LEU A 67 -0.91 7.21 21.36
N GLY A 68 0.22 6.93 22.00
CA GLY A 68 1.54 7.30 21.47
C GLY A 68 1.65 8.81 21.19
N ASP A 69 2.04 9.13 19.96
CA ASP A 69 2.22 10.52 19.50
C ASP A 69 0.89 11.29 19.37
N PHE A 70 -0.26 10.61 19.48
CA PHE A 70 -1.59 11.20 19.36
C PHE A 70 -2.27 11.49 20.71
N LEU A 71 -1.57 11.28 21.83
CA LEU A 71 -2.09 11.54 23.18
C LEU A 71 -2.58 12.99 23.39
N GLU A 72 -1.93 13.97 22.76
CA GLU A 72 -2.33 15.38 22.87
C GLU A 72 -3.59 15.70 22.07
N ASN A 73 -3.77 15.03 20.92
CA ASN A 73 -4.92 15.22 20.04
C ASN A 73 -6.15 14.46 20.53
N GLY A 74 -5.94 13.39 21.30
CA GLY A 74 -6.99 12.48 21.75
C GLY A 74 -7.41 11.50 20.64
N PRO A 75 -8.35 10.58 20.97
CA PRO A 75 -8.77 9.55 20.04
C PRO A 75 -9.51 10.12 18.82
N SER A 76 -9.26 9.50 17.66
CA SER A 76 -9.99 9.76 16.43
C SER A 76 -11.14 8.76 16.28
N GLU A 77 -12.16 8.90 17.13
CA GLU A 77 -13.22 7.89 17.33
C GLU A 77 -14.09 7.61 16.08
N ASN A 78 -14.16 8.56 15.14
CA ASN A 78 -14.93 8.40 13.90
C ASN A 78 -14.11 7.80 12.76
N ASN A 79 -12.86 7.40 13.00
CA ASN A 79 -12.03 6.75 11.99
C ASN A 79 -11.89 5.26 12.28
N ARG A 80 -11.94 4.46 11.22
CA ARG A 80 -11.59 3.04 11.29
C ARG A 80 -10.46 2.71 10.35
N LEU A 81 -9.61 1.79 10.79
CA LEU A 81 -8.59 1.19 9.95
C LEU A 81 -9.16 -0.06 9.27
N GLU A 82 -9.13 -0.08 7.95
CA GLU A 82 -9.38 -1.27 7.13
C GLU A 82 -8.03 -1.76 6.59
N VAL A 83 -7.73 -3.04 6.81
CA VAL A 83 -6.52 -3.70 6.31
C VAL A 83 -6.95 -4.89 5.47
N GLU A 84 -6.45 -4.95 4.24
CA GLU A 84 -6.62 -6.10 3.35
C GLU A 84 -5.24 -6.59 2.90
N ASP A 85 -4.84 -7.77 3.37
CA ASP A 85 -3.61 -8.42 2.92
C ASP A 85 -3.81 -8.97 1.51
N ILE A 86 -3.06 -8.43 0.55
CA ILE A 86 -3.09 -8.82 -0.87
C ILE A 86 -2.09 -9.96 -1.12
N ASP A 87 -0.90 -9.86 -0.51
CA ASP A 87 0.19 -10.81 -0.66
C ASP A 87 1.01 -10.88 0.64
N ASN A 88 1.46 -12.07 1.03
CA ASN A 88 2.12 -12.30 2.32
C ASN A 88 3.63 -12.57 2.20
N GLY A 89 4.29 -12.03 1.17
CA GLY A 89 5.74 -12.07 1.03
C GLY A 89 6.25 -12.79 -0.21
N ASP A 90 5.38 -13.19 -1.13
CA ASP A 90 5.74 -13.79 -2.41
C ASP A 90 5.45 -12.89 -3.62
N ALA A 91 5.08 -11.63 -3.36
CA ALA A 91 4.79 -10.64 -4.37
C ALA A 91 5.92 -10.55 -5.40
N ARG A 92 5.56 -10.82 -6.65
CA ARG A 92 6.42 -10.53 -7.79
C ARG A 92 6.36 -9.03 -8.05
N ILE A 93 7.44 -8.37 -7.65
CA ILE A 93 7.70 -6.99 -8.04
C ILE A 93 8.34 -7.07 -9.42
N ASP A 94 7.70 -6.51 -10.43
CA ASP A 94 8.32 -6.40 -11.74
C ASP A 94 9.47 -5.38 -11.64
N PRO A 95 10.75 -5.77 -11.79
CA PRO A 95 11.84 -4.81 -11.84
C PRO A 95 11.80 -3.95 -13.10
N ALA A 96 10.98 -4.31 -14.11
CA ALA A 96 10.78 -3.62 -15.37
C ALA A 96 9.52 -2.73 -15.34
N ASP A 97 9.62 -1.68 -14.52
CA ASP A 97 9.18 -0.31 -14.84
C ASP A 97 7.73 0.11 -14.56
N ALA A 98 7.62 1.23 -13.84
CA ALA A 98 6.43 2.09 -13.80
C ALA A 98 6.25 2.94 -15.08
N SER A 99 7.02 2.67 -16.15
CA SER A 99 7.08 3.48 -17.38
C SER A 99 7.57 2.78 -18.67
N ASP A 100 7.81 1.44 -18.72
CA ASP A 100 8.49 0.82 -19.89
C ASP A 100 7.48 0.23 -20.89
N PRO A 101 7.31 0.84 -22.08
CA PRO A 101 6.47 0.27 -23.13
C PRO A 101 7.05 -1.02 -23.77
N SER A 102 8.22 -1.50 -23.36
CA SER A 102 8.84 -2.71 -23.90
C SER A 102 8.34 -4.02 -23.30
N ASN A 103 7.50 -3.98 -22.25
CA ASN A 103 6.89 -5.18 -21.64
C ASN A 103 5.65 -5.72 -22.38
N VAL A 104 5.52 -5.42 -23.68
CA VAL A 104 4.57 -6.14 -24.55
C VAL A 104 5.05 -7.58 -24.63
N PRO A 105 4.20 -8.59 -24.39
CA PRO A 105 4.59 -9.98 -24.61
C PRO A 105 5.02 -10.11 -26.07
N THR A 106 6.32 -10.24 -26.33
CA THR A 106 6.78 -10.62 -27.65
C THR A 106 6.32 -12.04 -27.86
N ASP A 107 5.22 -12.19 -28.58
CA ASP A 107 4.78 -13.46 -29.14
C ASP A 107 5.89 -13.96 -30.08
N ASP A 108 6.84 -14.69 -29.50
CA ASP A 108 7.88 -15.42 -30.22
C ASP A 108 7.25 -16.65 -30.87
N THR A 109 6.39 -16.41 -31.84
CA THR A 109 6.09 -17.39 -32.89
C THR A 109 7.22 -17.33 -33.92
N GLY A 110 8.37 -17.88 -33.53
CA GLY A 110 9.45 -18.21 -34.47
C GLY A 110 8.92 -19.01 -35.67
N PRO A 111 9.52 -18.88 -36.86
CA PRO A 111 8.97 -19.50 -38.06
C PRO A 111 9.18 -21.01 -37.99
N THR A 112 8.10 -21.80 -37.97
CA THR A 112 8.18 -23.22 -38.31
C THR A 112 8.56 -23.34 -39.79
N ARG A 113 9.72 -23.95 -40.00
CA ARG A 113 10.28 -24.39 -41.29
C ARG A 113 9.27 -25.08 -42.21
#